data_AF-A0AA37SAQ8-F1
#
_entry.id   AF-A0AA37SAQ8-F1
#
_cell.length_a   1.000
_cell.length_b   1.000
_cell.length_c   1.000
_cell.angle_alpha   90.00
_cell.angle_beta   90.00
_cell.angle_gamma   90.00
#
_symmetry.space_group_name_H-M   'P 1'
#
loop_
_entity.id
_entity.type
_entity.pdbx_description
1 polymer ?
#
loop_
_entity_poly.entity_id
_entity_poly.type
_entity_poly.pdbx_seq_one_letter_code
_entity_poly.pdbx_strand_id
1 'polypeptide(L)'
;MKKTLAKCLTVSNTLLGGLVISGALLSNTASADNCYIMVHGHGTKGDVKTEARNSWRESYFSEYEGSDFITQLLGPNDNYGIVGYDSTDESGYPYWRNETAGEIARQMVSIKQGNGDGLTHDEANTQCAASDDFYVVSHSQGAQEMVFMSGNAISGSPYYNTAFKADGSTVSVPYDQAFNGVLAIFTMGGAMGGTEGSDRVCNGSWLDSLVNMAFLGKDCNPSVEWLQTYDSYLARNMIGNNLGAPIYAMGGYKSFPGAEGASAGFLTGEDDGYINLASQMGCAGSPKRNLWDDLNEYKTFWGIAYGDPIFRCNNSNKGTPRTYSMASVYTDHDAERNGGIAAPSYQTIESGLTCGNGKNMAGRVASCTQ
;
A
#
# COMPACT_ATOMS: atom_id res chain seq x y z
N MET A 1 -27.02 77.45 27.62
CA MET A 1 -27.21 77.00 29.02
C MET A 1 -26.18 75.91 29.29
N LYS A 2 -25.00 76.28 29.80
CA LYS A 2 -24.52 76.05 31.17
C LYS A 2 -24.56 74.57 31.62
N LYS A 3 -23.39 73.92 31.61
CA LYS A 3 -22.65 73.59 32.85
C LYS A 3 -21.17 73.29 32.56
N THR A 4 -20.33 74.02 33.28
CA THR A 4 -18.87 73.94 33.39
C THR A 4 -18.50 73.02 34.57
N LEU A 5 -17.31 72.42 34.56
CA LEU A 5 -16.35 72.16 35.66
C LEU A 5 -15.48 70.95 35.25
N ALA A 6 -14.20 70.79 35.57
CA ALA A 6 -13.07 71.61 36.00
C ALA A 6 -11.85 70.66 35.99
N LYS A 7 -10.65 71.19 35.72
CA LYS A 7 -9.35 70.49 35.87
C LYS A 7 -8.95 70.38 37.35
N CYS A 8 -8.30 69.29 37.74
CA CYS A 8 -7.33 69.20 38.85
C CYS A 8 -6.44 67.96 38.60
N LEU A 9 -5.23 68.06 38.04
CA LEU A 9 -3.91 68.36 38.63
C LEU A 9 -3.31 67.25 39.55
N THR A 10 -2.25 66.61 39.01
CA THR A 10 -1.05 65.99 39.64
C THR A 10 -1.19 64.78 40.58
N VAL A 11 -0.35 63.74 40.37
CA VAL A 11 0.94 63.51 41.08
C VAL A 11 1.75 62.40 40.37
N SER A 12 3.06 62.62 40.35
CA SER A 12 4.19 61.86 39.79
C SER A 12 4.30 60.38 40.20
N ASN A 13 4.88 59.54 39.33
CA ASN A 13 6.20 58.95 39.56
C ASN A 13 6.69 58.11 38.37
N THR A 14 7.90 58.45 37.95
CA THR A 14 8.78 57.76 37.02
C THR A 14 9.14 56.37 37.56
N LEU A 15 9.07 55.32 36.74
CA LEU A 15 9.90 54.14 36.93
C LEU A 15 10.33 53.59 35.57
N LEU A 16 11.65 53.57 35.35
CA LEU A 16 12.32 52.83 34.30
C LEU A 16 11.92 51.35 34.40
N GLY A 17 11.41 50.78 33.31
CA GLY A 17 11.13 49.36 33.15
C GLY A 17 11.83 48.83 31.90
N GLY A 18 12.66 47.81 32.07
CA GLY A 18 13.69 47.36 31.15
C GLY A 18 13.25 47.05 29.72
N LEU A 19 14.18 47.28 28.78
CA LEU A 19 14.17 46.61 27.48
C LEU A 19 14.18 45.09 27.73
N VAL A 20 13.04 44.45 27.51
CA VAL A 20 12.98 43.01 27.33
C VAL A 20 13.47 42.75 25.90
N ILE A 21 14.71 42.27 25.78
CA ILE A 21 15.17 41.61 24.57
C ILE A 21 14.37 40.31 24.49
N SER A 22 13.25 40.34 23.77
CA SER A 22 12.56 39.13 23.35
C SER A 22 13.50 38.37 22.41
N GLY A 23 14.29 37.47 22.97
CA GLY A 23 14.96 36.44 22.20
C GLY A 23 13.87 35.63 21.50
N ALA A 24 13.66 35.91 20.21
CA ALA A 24 12.96 35.00 19.33
C ALA A 24 13.79 33.72 19.31
N LEU A 25 13.38 32.75 20.14
CA LEU A 25 13.74 31.36 19.95
C LEU A 25 13.25 31.01 18.54
N LEU A 26 14.20 30.97 17.60
CA LEU A 26 14.05 30.24 16.36
C LEU A 26 13.88 28.77 16.79
N SER A 27 12.64 28.37 17.00
CA SER A 27 12.27 26.97 17.02
C SER A 27 12.68 26.43 15.66
N ASN A 28 13.83 25.75 15.59
CA ASN A 28 14.05 24.77 14.53
C ASN A 28 12.93 23.75 14.73
N THR A 29 11.84 23.89 13.97
CA THR A 29 10.95 22.77 13.72
C THR A 29 11.82 21.75 13.01
N ALA A 30 12.37 20.79 13.76
CA ALA A 30 12.88 19.57 13.16
C ALA A 30 11.71 19.01 12.37
N SER A 31 11.86 18.92 11.05
CA SER A 31 10.94 18.14 10.23
C SER A 31 11.01 16.71 10.77
N ALA A 32 9.86 16.06 10.92
CA ALA A 32 9.88 14.62 11.12
C ALA A 32 10.55 13.98 9.90
N ASP A 33 11.38 12.97 10.13
CA ASP A 33 11.90 12.12 9.07
C ASP A 33 10.77 11.19 8.60
N ASN A 34 10.80 10.74 7.35
CA ASN A 34 9.80 9.79 6.86
C ASN A 34 10.18 8.38 7.30
N CYS A 35 9.21 7.58 7.75
CA CYS A 35 9.38 6.15 7.97
C CYS A 35 8.42 5.35 7.07
N TYR A 36 8.98 4.46 6.25
CA TYR A 36 8.19 3.53 5.42
C TYR A 36 8.08 2.16 6.07
N ILE A 37 6.85 1.75 6.42
CA ILE A 37 6.57 0.41 6.92
C ILE A 37 6.23 -0.50 5.74
N MET A 38 7.02 -1.53 5.52
CA MET A 38 6.99 -2.35 4.30
C MET A 38 6.30 -3.69 4.56
N VAL A 39 5.17 -3.94 3.89
CA VAL A 39 4.33 -5.14 4.05
C VAL A 39 4.34 -5.99 2.78
N HIS A 40 5.02 -7.14 2.82
CA HIS A 40 5.25 -7.99 1.65
C HIS A 40 3.98 -8.70 1.13
N GLY A 41 4.11 -9.30 -0.05
CA GLY A 41 3.07 -10.06 -0.74
C GLY A 41 3.02 -11.54 -0.33
N HIS A 42 2.36 -12.33 -1.18
CA HIS A 42 2.16 -13.77 -1.01
C HIS A 42 3.47 -14.56 -1.20
N GLY A 43 3.56 -15.78 -0.65
CA GLY A 43 4.72 -16.67 -0.84
C GLY A 43 5.90 -16.38 0.09
N THR A 44 5.81 -15.33 0.91
CA THR A 44 6.89 -14.92 1.81
C THR A 44 6.66 -15.45 3.22
N LYS A 45 7.70 -16.04 3.81
CA LYS A 45 7.67 -16.52 5.19
C LYS A 45 7.79 -15.36 6.17
N GLY A 46 7.16 -15.50 7.34
CA GLY A 46 7.16 -14.47 8.40
C GLY A 46 8.48 -14.24 9.14
N ASP A 47 9.62 -14.52 8.51
CA ASP A 47 10.94 -14.16 9.04
C ASP A 47 11.37 -12.81 8.47
N VAL A 48 11.43 -11.79 9.34
CA VAL A 48 11.87 -10.43 9.02
C VAL A 48 13.33 -10.42 8.55
N LYS A 49 14.18 -11.35 8.99
CA LYS A 49 15.65 -11.31 8.81
C LYS A 49 16.13 -11.78 7.44
N THR A 50 15.37 -12.64 6.79
CA THR A 50 15.72 -13.22 5.49
C THR A 50 14.60 -12.98 4.50
N GLU A 51 13.54 -13.76 4.56
CA GLU A 51 12.55 -13.84 3.46
C GLU A 51 11.81 -12.52 3.26
N ALA A 52 11.29 -11.92 4.34
CA ALA A 52 10.54 -10.67 4.23
C ALA A 52 11.41 -9.52 3.70
N ARG A 53 12.66 -9.41 4.16
CA ARG A 53 13.60 -8.41 3.62
C ARG A 53 13.97 -8.69 2.18
N ASN A 54 14.24 -9.96 1.84
CA ASN A 54 14.62 -10.36 0.50
C ASN A 54 13.49 -10.12 -0.51
N SER A 55 12.22 -10.27 -0.12
CA SER A 55 11.06 -9.93 -0.96
C SER A 55 11.07 -8.48 -1.46
N TRP A 56 11.72 -7.56 -0.73
CA TRP A 56 11.87 -6.16 -1.11
C TRP A 56 13.15 -5.84 -1.86
N ARG A 57 14.11 -6.76 -1.95
CA ARG A 57 15.46 -6.47 -2.47
C ARG A 57 15.89 -7.36 -3.62
N GLU A 58 15.35 -8.57 -3.70
CA GLU A 58 15.73 -9.53 -4.72
C GLU A 58 14.97 -9.28 -6.01
N SER A 59 15.71 -9.21 -7.12
CA SER A 59 15.14 -9.28 -8.45
C SER A 59 15.20 -10.70 -9.00
N TYR A 60 14.07 -11.18 -9.50
CA TYR A 60 13.96 -12.48 -10.17
C TYR A 60 14.30 -12.43 -11.67
N PHE A 61 14.35 -11.25 -12.27
CA PHE A 61 14.69 -11.09 -13.69
C PHE A 61 16.10 -10.52 -13.86
N SER A 62 16.88 -11.15 -14.74
CA SER A 62 18.26 -10.75 -15.01
C SER A 62 18.38 -9.33 -15.58
N GLU A 63 17.34 -8.81 -16.22
CA GLU A 63 17.30 -7.43 -16.71
C GLU A 63 17.21 -6.39 -15.58
N TYR A 64 16.82 -6.80 -14.38
CA TYR A 64 16.70 -5.95 -13.19
C TYR A 64 17.70 -6.37 -12.08
N GLU A 65 18.65 -7.24 -12.41
CA GLU A 65 19.69 -7.70 -11.49
C GLU A 65 20.47 -6.50 -10.92
N GLY A 66 20.55 -6.42 -9.58
CA GLY A 66 21.23 -5.33 -8.88
C GLY A 66 20.36 -4.10 -8.59
N SER A 67 19.06 -4.13 -8.92
CA SER A 67 18.11 -3.15 -8.40
C SER A 67 17.67 -3.50 -6.98
N ASP A 68 17.49 -2.47 -6.15
CA ASP A 68 17.04 -2.57 -4.76
C ASP A 68 15.93 -1.55 -4.53
N PHE A 69 14.72 -2.04 -4.22
CA PHE A 69 13.55 -1.18 -4.02
C PHE A 69 13.73 -0.25 -2.81
N ILE A 70 14.33 -0.75 -1.72
CA ILE A 70 14.55 0.03 -0.49
C ILE A 70 15.52 1.17 -0.80
N THR A 71 16.64 0.89 -1.46
CA THR A 71 17.59 1.93 -1.87
C THR A 71 16.96 3.00 -2.76
N GLN A 72 15.99 2.64 -3.62
CA GLN A 72 15.31 3.58 -4.50
C GLN A 72 14.19 4.37 -3.82
N LEU A 73 13.65 3.84 -2.73
CA LEU A 73 12.62 4.47 -1.92
C LEU A 73 13.22 5.53 -0.99
N LEU A 74 14.37 5.24 -0.39
CA LEU A 74 14.93 6.06 0.68
C LEU A 74 15.61 7.34 0.16
N GLY A 75 15.18 8.47 0.70
CA GLY A 75 15.92 9.73 0.69
C GLY A 75 17.02 9.78 1.76
N PRO A 76 17.80 10.88 1.83
CA PRO A 76 18.96 10.99 2.73
C PRO A 76 18.69 10.82 4.23
N ASN A 77 17.46 11.08 4.68
CA ASN A 77 17.04 10.99 6.09
C ASN A 77 15.85 10.05 6.27
N ASP A 78 15.50 9.27 5.24
CA ASP A 78 14.34 8.39 5.34
C ASP A 78 14.69 7.12 6.12
N ASN A 79 13.73 6.64 6.89
CA ASN A 79 13.75 5.42 7.67
C ASN A 79 12.80 4.39 7.07
N TYR A 80 12.95 3.13 7.46
CA TYR A 80 12.00 2.09 7.11
C TYR A 80 11.89 1.03 8.21
N GLY A 81 10.87 0.19 8.12
CA GLY A 81 10.76 -1.01 8.94
C GLY A 81 10.04 -2.10 8.15
N ILE A 82 10.54 -3.33 8.24
CA ILE A 82 9.98 -4.45 7.51
C ILE A 82 9.02 -5.23 8.40
N VAL A 83 7.84 -5.53 7.86
CA VAL A 83 6.91 -6.47 8.48
C VAL A 83 7.14 -7.86 7.89
N GLY A 84 7.34 -8.84 8.76
CA GLY A 84 7.43 -10.26 8.38
C GLY A 84 6.26 -11.03 8.95
N TYR A 85 5.28 -11.34 8.12
CA TYR A 85 4.14 -12.21 8.45
C TYR A 85 4.16 -13.45 7.55
N ASP A 86 3.55 -14.55 7.97
CA ASP A 86 3.58 -15.76 7.17
C ASP A 86 2.46 -15.76 6.12
N SER A 87 2.86 -15.63 4.86
CA SER A 87 1.98 -15.58 3.68
C SER A 87 2.22 -16.76 2.72
N THR A 88 2.95 -17.79 3.19
CA THR A 88 3.34 -18.95 2.39
C THR A 88 2.17 -19.85 2.04
N ASP A 89 2.37 -20.65 0.99
CA ASP A 89 1.43 -21.67 0.56
C ASP A 89 1.20 -22.76 1.60
N GLU A 90 2.26 -23.13 2.33
CA GLU A 90 2.21 -24.12 3.39
C GLU A 90 1.39 -23.65 4.60
N SER A 91 1.46 -22.37 4.92
CA SER A 91 0.71 -21.79 6.05
C SER A 91 -0.75 -21.52 5.70
N GLY A 92 -1.04 -21.10 4.45
CA GLY A 92 -2.41 -21.06 3.93
C GLY A 92 -3.34 -20.08 4.66
N TYR A 93 -2.79 -19.07 5.33
CA TYR A 93 -3.57 -18.18 6.19
C TYR A 93 -4.35 -17.14 5.36
N PRO A 94 -5.67 -16.97 5.61
CA PRO A 94 -6.39 -15.84 5.04
C PRO A 94 -5.93 -14.51 5.63
N TYR A 95 -6.19 -13.42 4.89
CA TYR A 95 -5.78 -12.07 5.27
C TYR A 95 -6.46 -11.48 6.51
N TRP A 96 -7.37 -12.20 7.16
CA TRP A 96 -8.03 -11.75 8.40
C TRP A 96 -7.54 -12.51 9.64
N ARG A 97 -6.56 -13.41 9.49
CA ARG A 97 -6.06 -14.23 10.60
C ARG A 97 -5.20 -13.40 11.55
N ASN A 98 -5.13 -13.87 12.78
CA ASN A 98 -4.25 -13.26 13.78
C ASN A 98 -2.76 -13.46 13.47
N GLU A 99 -2.44 -14.54 12.75
CA GLU A 99 -1.11 -14.92 12.27
C GLU A 99 -0.65 -14.07 11.07
N THR A 100 -1.58 -13.40 10.39
CA THR A 100 -1.34 -12.47 9.29
C THR A 100 -1.66 -11.04 9.74
N ALA A 101 -2.86 -10.52 9.48
CA ALA A 101 -3.31 -9.18 9.86
C ALA A 101 -3.02 -8.81 11.32
N GLY A 102 -3.25 -9.73 12.26
CA GLY A 102 -2.95 -9.49 13.66
C GLY A 102 -1.44 -9.29 13.93
N GLU A 103 -0.61 -10.05 13.23
CA GLU A 103 0.85 -9.98 13.34
C GLU A 103 1.41 -8.71 12.70
N ILE A 104 0.93 -8.38 11.50
CA ILE A 104 1.22 -7.11 10.82
C ILE A 104 0.89 -5.94 11.75
N ALA A 105 -0.30 -5.94 12.37
CA ALA A 105 -0.72 -4.86 13.27
C ALA A 105 0.23 -4.68 14.46
N ARG A 106 0.66 -5.78 15.09
CA ARG A 106 1.60 -5.74 16.24
C ARG A 106 2.97 -5.19 15.82
N GLN A 107 3.48 -5.62 14.67
CA GLN A 107 4.77 -5.15 14.15
C GLN A 107 4.71 -3.67 13.76
N MET A 108 3.65 -3.23 13.07
CA MET A 108 3.43 -1.81 12.76
C MET A 108 3.43 -0.94 14.03
N VAL A 109 2.74 -1.38 15.09
CA VAL A 109 2.75 -0.66 16.38
C VAL A 109 4.15 -0.62 16.98
N SER A 110 4.89 -1.73 16.96
CA SER A 110 6.26 -1.78 17.47
C SER A 110 7.20 -0.83 16.73
N ILE A 111 7.20 -0.87 15.39
CA ILE A 111 8.01 0.00 14.53
C ILE A 111 7.70 1.47 14.82
N LYS A 112 6.41 1.82 14.89
CA LYS A 112 5.97 3.19 15.15
C LYS A 112 6.27 3.71 16.56
N GLN A 113 6.55 2.82 17.50
CA GLN A 113 7.00 3.19 18.84
C GLN A 113 8.52 3.41 18.91
N GLY A 114 9.23 3.28 17.79
CA GLY A 114 10.68 3.40 17.73
C GLY A 114 11.42 2.17 18.23
N ASN A 115 10.72 1.03 18.40
CA ASN A 115 11.37 -0.24 18.76
C ASN A 115 12.03 -0.92 17.55
N GLY A 116 11.81 -0.39 16.35
CA GLY A 116 12.27 -0.95 15.09
C GLY A 116 11.55 -2.24 14.70
N ASP A 117 12.06 -2.86 13.64
CA ASP A 117 11.63 -4.16 13.10
C ASP A 117 12.50 -5.33 13.61
N GLY A 118 13.48 -5.05 14.48
CA GLY A 118 14.40 -6.04 15.02
C GLY A 118 15.57 -6.40 14.09
N LEU A 119 15.79 -5.62 13.03
CA LEU A 119 16.91 -5.77 12.11
C LEU A 119 18.04 -4.78 12.37
N THR A 120 19.24 -5.15 11.94
CA THR A 120 20.27 -4.16 11.58
C THR A 120 20.12 -3.92 10.08
N HIS A 121 19.84 -2.68 9.69
CA HIS A 121 19.72 -2.28 8.29
C HIS A 121 21.09 -2.18 7.62
N ASP A 122 21.12 -2.42 6.31
CA ASP A 122 22.33 -2.26 5.51
C ASP A 122 22.65 -0.76 5.35
N GLU A 123 21.60 0.06 5.23
CA GLU A 123 21.64 1.51 5.22
C GLU A 123 21.80 2.07 6.64
N ALA A 124 22.84 2.86 6.86
CA ALA A 124 23.15 3.39 8.18
C ALA A 124 22.07 4.36 8.69
N ASN A 125 21.66 4.17 9.95
CA ASN A 125 20.74 5.05 10.69
C ASN A 125 19.32 5.16 10.08
N THR A 126 18.79 4.08 9.51
CA THR A 126 17.47 4.05 8.87
C THR A 126 16.36 3.39 9.70
N GLN A 127 16.58 3.24 11.01
CA GLN A 127 15.57 2.68 11.92
C GLN A 127 14.53 3.74 12.28
N CYS A 128 13.25 3.40 12.16
CA CYS A 128 12.18 4.35 12.44
C CYS A 128 12.17 4.79 13.91
N ALA A 129 11.94 6.08 14.13
CA ALA A 129 11.73 6.66 15.44
C ALA A 129 10.24 7.00 15.64
N ALA A 130 9.79 7.05 16.90
CA ALA A 130 8.40 7.35 17.23
C ALA A 130 7.94 8.76 16.81
N SER A 131 8.88 9.64 16.47
CA SER A 131 8.64 11.01 16.00
C SER A 131 8.51 11.13 14.48
N ASP A 132 8.69 10.04 13.75
CA ASP A 132 8.69 10.05 12.28
C ASP A 132 7.27 10.22 11.71
N ASP A 133 7.22 10.67 10.47
CA ASP A 133 6.01 10.63 9.65
C ASP A 133 5.87 9.26 8.99
N PHE A 134 4.78 8.55 9.30
CA PHE A 134 4.64 7.14 8.92
C PHE A 134 3.84 6.95 7.63
N TYR A 135 4.41 6.15 6.73
CA TYR A 135 3.79 5.67 5.50
C TYR A 135 3.82 4.16 5.47
N VAL A 136 2.84 3.53 4.84
CA VAL A 136 2.86 2.09 4.58
C VAL A 136 3.09 1.86 3.10
N VAL A 137 3.98 0.94 2.75
CA VAL A 137 4.19 0.47 1.38
C VAL A 137 3.88 -1.02 1.35
N SER A 138 2.90 -1.43 0.55
CA SER A 138 2.43 -2.81 0.50
C SER A 138 2.43 -3.37 -0.92
N HIS A 139 2.84 -4.64 -1.05
CA HIS A 139 2.87 -5.38 -2.31
C HIS A 139 1.84 -6.51 -2.33
N SER A 140 1.21 -6.77 -3.48
CA SER A 140 0.33 -7.92 -3.72
C SER A 140 -0.68 -8.21 -2.58
N GLN A 141 -0.60 -9.37 -1.90
CA GLN A 141 -1.46 -9.77 -0.79
C GLN A 141 -1.38 -8.77 0.37
N GLY A 142 -0.23 -8.15 0.59
CA GLY A 142 -0.08 -7.07 1.57
C GLY A 142 -1.07 -5.92 1.34
N ALA A 143 -1.49 -5.65 0.09
CA ALA A 143 -2.53 -4.66 -0.17
C ALA A 143 -3.92 -5.12 0.31
N GLN A 144 -4.23 -6.41 0.20
CA GLN A 144 -5.47 -7.01 0.73
C GLN A 144 -5.50 -6.92 2.26
N GLU A 145 -4.37 -7.21 2.90
CA GLU A 145 -4.15 -7.01 4.35
C GLU A 145 -4.42 -5.55 4.74
N MET A 146 -3.83 -4.59 4.01
CA MET A 146 -4.01 -3.16 4.31
C MET A 146 -5.45 -2.69 4.16
N VAL A 147 -6.18 -3.17 3.16
CA VAL A 147 -7.62 -2.87 3.01
C VAL A 147 -8.38 -3.39 4.23
N PHE A 148 -8.20 -4.67 4.59
CA PHE A 148 -8.92 -5.29 5.69
C PHE A 148 -8.60 -4.62 7.04
N MET A 149 -7.31 -4.47 7.36
CA MET A 149 -6.88 -3.93 8.64
C MET A 149 -7.24 -2.45 8.77
N SER A 150 -6.99 -1.63 7.74
CA SER A 150 -7.28 -0.19 7.78
C SER A 150 -8.79 0.06 7.84
N GLY A 151 -9.57 -0.72 7.11
CA GLY A 151 -11.03 -0.65 7.13
C GLY A 151 -11.66 -1.14 8.44
N ASN A 152 -10.90 -1.87 9.25
CA ASN A 152 -11.27 -2.32 10.59
C ASN A 152 -10.47 -1.63 11.72
N ALA A 153 -9.77 -0.53 11.40
CA ALA A 153 -9.08 0.33 12.37
C ALA A 153 -9.97 1.47 12.91
N ILE A 154 -11.21 1.60 12.41
CA ILE A 154 -12.14 2.67 12.78
C ILE A 154 -13.27 2.12 13.65
N SER A 155 -13.56 2.81 14.75
CA SER A 155 -14.66 2.45 15.63
C SER A 155 -16.00 2.40 14.87
N GLY A 156 -16.74 1.31 15.04
CA GLY A 156 -17.99 1.05 14.33
C GLY A 156 -17.84 0.23 13.04
N SER A 157 -16.61 -0.09 12.61
CA SER A 157 -16.39 -1.09 11.56
C SER A 157 -16.82 -2.49 12.01
N PRO A 158 -17.26 -3.37 11.08
CA PRO A 158 -17.79 -4.70 11.42
C PRO A 158 -16.85 -5.55 12.28
N TYR A 159 -15.54 -5.46 12.03
CA TYR A 159 -14.50 -6.20 12.75
C TYR A 159 -13.49 -5.26 13.41
N TYR A 160 -13.97 -4.14 13.97
CA TYR A 160 -13.10 -3.16 14.64
C TYR A 160 -12.12 -3.85 15.60
N ASN A 161 -10.81 -3.66 15.37
CA ASN A 161 -9.73 -4.25 16.18
C ASN A 161 -9.86 -5.77 16.39
N THR A 162 -10.34 -6.49 15.38
CA THR A 162 -10.64 -7.93 15.47
C THR A 162 -10.01 -8.73 14.35
N ALA A 163 -9.16 -9.69 14.72
CA ALA A 163 -8.70 -10.76 13.84
C ALA A 163 -9.32 -12.10 14.28
N PHE A 164 -9.08 -13.16 13.51
CA PHE A 164 -9.63 -14.49 13.79
C PHE A 164 -8.53 -15.53 14.03
N LYS A 165 -8.78 -16.43 14.98
CA LYS A 165 -7.97 -17.63 15.26
C LYS A 165 -8.36 -18.80 14.36
N ALA A 166 -7.56 -19.87 14.38
CA ALA A 166 -7.75 -21.03 13.50
C ALA A 166 -9.09 -21.73 13.74
N ASP A 167 -9.59 -21.69 14.97
CA ASP A 167 -10.89 -22.22 15.38
C ASP A 167 -12.08 -21.29 15.04
N GLY A 168 -11.82 -20.18 14.33
CA GLY A 168 -12.82 -19.16 13.99
C GLY A 168 -13.17 -18.21 15.13
N SER A 169 -12.59 -18.37 16.33
CA SER A 169 -12.81 -17.45 17.43
C SER A 169 -12.12 -16.11 17.19
N THR A 170 -12.72 -15.03 17.68
CA THR A 170 -12.18 -13.67 17.54
C THR A 170 -11.05 -13.41 18.53
N VAL A 171 -10.08 -12.58 18.12
CA VAL A 171 -9.03 -12.04 18.99
C VAL A 171 -8.88 -10.54 18.78
N SER A 172 -8.71 -9.81 19.89
CA SER A 172 -8.46 -8.37 19.83
C SER A 172 -7.05 -8.10 19.32
N VAL A 173 -6.94 -7.19 18.36
CA VAL A 173 -5.70 -6.77 17.71
C VAL A 173 -5.67 -5.25 17.55
N PRO A 174 -4.49 -4.61 17.52
CA PRO A 174 -4.38 -3.16 17.63
C PRO A 174 -4.44 -2.45 16.26
N TYR A 175 -5.46 -2.68 15.45
CA TYR A 175 -5.58 -2.05 14.12
C TYR A 175 -5.64 -0.52 14.22
N ASP A 176 -6.43 0.00 15.14
CA ASP A 176 -6.52 1.44 15.39
C ASP A 176 -5.16 2.08 15.70
N GLN A 177 -4.36 1.45 16.56
CA GLN A 177 -3.01 1.92 16.89
C GLN A 177 -2.04 1.73 15.72
N ALA A 178 -2.16 0.64 14.96
CA ALA A 178 -1.36 0.40 13.77
C ALA A 178 -1.54 1.51 12.72
N PHE A 179 -2.77 1.98 12.49
CA PHE A 179 -3.05 3.03 11.50
C PHE A 179 -3.10 4.45 12.07
N ASN A 180 -3.11 4.65 13.39
CA ASN A 180 -3.09 5.99 13.99
C ASN A 180 -1.85 6.79 13.54
N GLY A 181 -2.02 7.92 12.87
CA GLY A 181 -0.89 8.73 12.41
C GLY A 181 -0.15 8.17 11.18
N VAL A 182 -0.67 7.12 10.53
CA VAL A 182 -0.23 6.73 9.19
C VAL A 182 -0.82 7.72 8.18
N LEU A 183 0.04 8.40 7.43
CA LEU A 183 -0.34 9.47 6.50
C LEU A 183 -0.90 8.93 5.19
N ALA A 184 -0.33 7.83 4.68
CA ALA A 184 -0.78 7.16 3.47
C ALA A 184 -0.38 5.67 3.45
N ILE A 185 -1.16 4.88 2.71
CA ILE A 185 -0.86 3.51 2.33
C ILE A 185 -0.65 3.51 0.82
N PHE A 186 0.55 3.17 0.36
CA PHE A 186 0.89 3.00 -1.04
C PHE A 186 0.81 1.51 -1.41
N THR A 187 -0.10 1.16 -2.31
CA THR A 187 -0.24 -0.23 -2.79
C THR A 187 0.34 -0.35 -4.19
N MET A 188 1.14 -1.38 -4.43
CA MET A 188 1.74 -1.69 -5.74
C MET A 188 1.44 -3.14 -6.11
N GLY A 189 0.94 -3.34 -7.33
CA GLY A 189 0.51 -4.67 -7.78
C GLY A 189 -0.50 -5.30 -6.82
N GLY A 190 -1.27 -4.50 -6.07
CA GLY A 190 -1.99 -5.00 -4.91
C GLY A 190 -3.23 -5.82 -5.25
N ALA A 191 -3.43 -6.98 -4.62
CA ALA A 191 -4.63 -7.81 -4.79
C ALA A 191 -5.87 -7.26 -4.02
N MET A 192 -6.11 -5.94 -4.07
CA MET A 192 -7.18 -5.29 -3.28
C MET A 192 -8.58 -5.84 -3.58
N GLY A 193 -8.83 -6.26 -4.83
CA GLY A 193 -10.05 -6.92 -5.28
C GLY A 193 -9.86 -8.41 -5.58
N GLY A 194 -8.79 -9.04 -5.08
CA GLY A 194 -8.40 -10.40 -5.44
C GLY A 194 -7.76 -10.50 -6.83
N THR A 195 -7.56 -11.71 -7.33
CA THR A 195 -6.90 -11.98 -8.61
C THR A 195 -7.63 -13.04 -9.44
N GLU A 196 -7.65 -12.84 -10.75
CA GLU A 196 -8.12 -13.87 -11.68
C GLU A 196 -7.21 -15.09 -11.72
N GLY A 197 -5.94 -14.95 -11.33
CA GLY A 197 -5.01 -16.08 -11.22
C GLY A 197 -5.56 -17.12 -10.25
N SER A 198 -5.89 -16.70 -9.04
CA SER A 198 -6.53 -17.56 -8.04
C SER A 198 -7.85 -18.15 -8.51
N ASP A 199 -8.68 -17.36 -9.20
CA ASP A 199 -9.96 -17.88 -9.72
C ASP A 199 -9.75 -19.01 -10.73
N ARG A 200 -8.72 -18.92 -11.57
CA ARG A 200 -8.38 -19.94 -12.58
C ARG A 200 -7.70 -21.15 -11.96
N VAL A 201 -6.86 -20.96 -10.94
CA VAL A 201 -6.26 -22.08 -10.20
C VAL A 201 -7.32 -22.86 -9.43
N CYS A 202 -8.28 -22.16 -8.81
CA CYS A 202 -9.32 -22.77 -7.97
C CYS A 202 -10.56 -23.25 -8.72
N ASN A 203 -10.96 -22.58 -9.80
CA ASN A 203 -12.22 -22.87 -10.50
C ASN A 203 -12.06 -22.94 -12.02
N GLY A 204 -10.82 -22.98 -12.51
CA GLY A 204 -10.53 -23.09 -13.94
C GLY A 204 -11.03 -24.39 -14.54
N SER A 205 -11.12 -24.39 -15.86
CA SER A 205 -11.44 -25.58 -16.63
C SER A 205 -10.28 -26.58 -16.60
N TRP A 206 -10.51 -27.80 -17.08
CA TRP A 206 -9.45 -28.81 -17.25
C TRP A 206 -8.29 -28.32 -18.15
N LEU A 207 -8.55 -27.36 -19.04
CA LEU A 207 -7.55 -26.76 -19.93
C LEU A 207 -6.69 -25.75 -19.17
N ASP A 208 -7.30 -25.01 -18.23
CA ASP A 208 -6.58 -24.17 -17.27
C ASP A 208 -5.76 -25.02 -16.31
N SER A 209 -6.24 -26.19 -15.89
CA SER A 209 -5.45 -27.14 -15.08
C SER A 209 -4.19 -27.65 -15.80
N LEU A 210 -4.23 -27.85 -17.12
CA LEU A 210 -3.03 -28.19 -17.91
C LEU A 210 -2.05 -27.02 -18.04
N VAL A 211 -2.54 -25.79 -18.18
CA VAL A 211 -1.70 -24.58 -18.19
C VAL A 211 -1.12 -24.32 -16.81
N ASN A 212 -1.91 -24.46 -15.74
CA ASN A 212 -1.47 -24.29 -14.36
C ASN A 212 -0.44 -25.37 -13.99
N MET A 213 -0.63 -26.64 -14.36
CA MET A 213 0.39 -27.67 -14.13
C MET A 213 1.66 -27.47 -14.97
N ALA A 214 1.52 -27.02 -16.23
CA ALA A 214 2.66 -26.87 -17.13
C ALA A 214 3.46 -25.58 -16.90
N PHE A 215 2.83 -24.54 -16.36
CA PHE A 215 3.42 -23.21 -16.25
C PHE A 215 3.40 -22.60 -14.85
N LEU A 216 2.50 -22.96 -13.93
CA LEU A 216 2.43 -22.39 -12.57
C LEU A 216 2.84 -23.39 -11.48
N GLY A 217 2.71 -24.70 -11.72
CA GLY A 217 2.94 -25.74 -10.72
C GLY A 217 2.02 -25.67 -9.48
N LYS A 218 0.95 -24.86 -9.53
CA LYS A 218 0.10 -24.56 -8.37
C LYS A 218 -1.22 -25.32 -8.36
N ASP A 219 -1.53 -25.87 -7.20
CA ASP A 219 -2.86 -26.36 -6.82
C ASP A 219 -3.63 -25.25 -6.08
N CYS A 220 -4.97 -25.33 -6.09
CA CYS A 220 -5.78 -24.48 -5.22
C CYS A 220 -5.64 -24.94 -3.76
N ASN A 221 -4.68 -24.35 -3.08
CA ASN A 221 -4.47 -24.46 -1.65
C ASN A 221 -5.19 -23.29 -0.93
N PRO A 222 -5.26 -23.31 0.42
CA PRO A 222 -5.93 -22.24 1.15
C PRO A 222 -5.34 -20.85 0.87
N SER A 223 -4.01 -20.67 0.78
CA SER A 223 -3.42 -19.34 0.51
C SER A 223 -3.89 -18.73 -0.81
N VAL A 224 -3.97 -19.53 -1.88
CA VAL A 224 -4.47 -19.10 -3.19
C VAL A 224 -5.98 -18.88 -3.17
N GLU A 225 -6.73 -19.69 -2.41
CA GLU A 225 -8.19 -19.58 -2.27
C GLU A 225 -8.62 -18.18 -1.79
N TRP A 226 -7.93 -17.62 -0.79
CA TRP A 226 -8.30 -16.34 -0.18
C TRP A 226 -8.01 -15.12 -1.05
N LEU A 227 -7.29 -15.30 -2.15
CA LEU A 227 -6.95 -14.27 -3.12
C LEU A 227 -7.93 -14.23 -4.30
N GLN A 228 -8.96 -15.07 -4.33
CA GLN A 228 -9.99 -15.08 -5.37
C GLN A 228 -10.80 -13.77 -5.43
N THR A 229 -11.39 -13.48 -6.58
CA THR A 229 -12.19 -12.25 -6.79
C THR A 229 -13.66 -12.38 -6.35
N TYR A 230 -14.05 -13.52 -5.76
CA TYR A 230 -15.41 -13.70 -5.26
C TYR A 230 -15.71 -12.79 -4.07
N ASP A 231 -16.92 -12.25 -4.04
CA ASP A 231 -17.35 -11.30 -3.00
C ASP A 231 -17.16 -11.81 -1.57
N SER A 232 -17.20 -13.14 -1.35
CA SER A 232 -16.96 -13.78 -0.05
C SER A 232 -15.52 -13.65 0.45
N TYR A 233 -14.55 -13.41 -0.45
CA TYR A 233 -13.14 -13.31 -0.14
C TYR A 233 -12.61 -11.86 -0.27
N LEU A 234 -13.39 -10.92 -0.80
CA LEU A 234 -12.92 -9.55 -0.98
C LEU A 234 -12.83 -8.78 0.35
N ALA A 235 -11.64 -8.27 0.67
CA ALA A 235 -11.41 -7.48 1.89
C ALA A 235 -12.33 -6.27 1.99
N ARG A 236 -12.61 -5.59 0.87
CA ARG A 236 -13.53 -4.43 0.82
C ARG A 236 -14.97 -4.75 1.26
N ASN A 237 -15.38 -6.02 1.20
CA ASN A 237 -16.70 -6.47 1.64
C ASN A 237 -16.73 -6.81 3.15
N MET A 238 -15.57 -6.79 3.81
CA MET A 238 -15.38 -7.09 5.23
C MET A 238 -14.97 -5.86 6.05
N ILE A 239 -15.19 -4.65 5.55
CA ILE A 239 -14.80 -3.39 6.20
C ILE A 239 -15.98 -2.43 6.35
N GLY A 240 -15.80 -1.39 7.17
CA GLY A 240 -16.75 -0.28 7.28
C GLY A 240 -16.70 0.68 6.09
N ASN A 241 -17.39 1.82 6.23
CA ASN A 241 -17.47 2.83 5.17
C ASN A 241 -16.27 3.80 5.13
N ASN A 242 -15.18 3.49 5.84
CA ASN A 242 -14.01 4.35 5.94
C ASN A 242 -12.74 3.54 6.23
N LEU A 243 -11.56 4.14 6.03
CA LEU A 243 -10.24 3.54 6.31
C LEU A 243 -9.48 4.37 7.34
N GLY A 244 -8.68 3.72 8.19
CA GLY A 244 -7.78 4.36 9.15
C GLY A 244 -6.77 5.30 8.50
N ALA A 245 -6.28 4.95 7.30
CA ALA A 245 -5.40 5.77 6.48
C ALA A 245 -5.84 5.72 5.00
N PRO A 246 -5.56 6.77 4.19
CA PRO A 246 -5.93 6.77 2.78
C PRO A 246 -5.04 5.82 1.97
N ILE A 247 -5.61 5.15 0.98
CA ILE A 247 -4.88 4.27 0.05
C ILE A 247 -4.59 5.03 -1.24
N TYR A 248 -3.34 5.00 -1.69
CA TYR A 248 -2.88 5.46 -2.99
C TYR A 248 -2.47 4.24 -3.81
N ALA A 249 -3.34 3.88 -4.74
CA ALA A 249 -3.20 2.70 -5.55
C ALA A 249 -2.35 2.99 -6.79
N MET A 250 -1.36 2.13 -6.99
CA MET A 250 -0.55 2.04 -8.19
C MET A 250 -0.74 0.64 -8.78
N GLY A 251 -0.88 0.58 -10.10
CA GLY A 251 -1.06 -0.68 -10.81
C GLY A 251 -0.44 -0.68 -12.20
N GLY A 252 -0.27 -1.88 -12.76
CA GLY A 252 0.33 -2.13 -14.08
C GLY A 252 -0.57 -2.87 -15.07
N TYR A 253 -0.06 -3.03 -16.30
CA TYR A 253 -0.52 -3.72 -17.53
C TYR A 253 -1.19 -2.97 -18.71
N LYS A 254 -0.74 -3.35 -19.93
CA LYS A 254 -1.29 -3.02 -21.27
C LYS A 254 -2.05 -4.15 -21.98
N SER A 255 -1.78 -5.41 -21.65
CA SER A 255 -2.51 -6.56 -22.19
C SER A 255 -2.10 -7.87 -21.49
N PHE A 256 -3.03 -8.82 -21.48
CA PHE A 256 -2.81 -10.26 -21.20
C PHE A 256 -1.46 -10.75 -21.72
N PRO A 257 -0.76 -11.66 -21.02
CA PRO A 257 0.53 -12.09 -21.51
C PRO A 257 0.42 -12.84 -22.83
N GLY A 258 1.15 -12.33 -23.82
CA GLY A 258 1.74 -13.19 -24.84
C GLY A 258 2.78 -14.11 -24.21
N ALA A 259 3.67 -14.67 -25.04
CA ALA A 259 4.71 -15.60 -24.60
C ALA A 259 5.57 -15.10 -23.42
N GLU A 260 5.56 -13.80 -23.10
CA GLU A 260 6.28 -13.19 -21.97
C GLU A 260 5.60 -13.27 -20.60
N GLY A 261 4.35 -13.74 -20.43
CA GLY A 261 3.81 -14.04 -19.08
C GLY A 261 3.65 -15.52 -18.78
N ALA A 262 4.12 -16.38 -19.67
CA ALA A 262 4.50 -17.72 -19.27
C ALA A 262 5.68 -17.68 -18.28
N SER A 263 6.51 -16.63 -18.27
CA SER A 263 7.61 -16.47 -17.30
C SER A 263 7.16 -16.06 -15.91
N ALA A 264 5.98 -15.46 -15.73
CA ALA A 264 5.42 -15.18 -14.40
C ALA A 264 5.04 -16.47 -13.65
N GLY A 265 4.75 -17.56 -14.39
CA GLY A 265 4.54 -18.88 -13.79
C GLY A 265 5.82 -19.69 -13.55
N PHE A 266 6.93 -19.30 -14.17
CA PHE A 266 8.25 -19.85 -13.85
C PHE A 266 8.90 -19.18 -12.62
N LEU A 267 8.20 -18.24 -11.97
CA LEU A 267 8.66 -17.59 -10.75
C LEU A 267 8.35 -18.47 -9.55
N THR A 268 9.25 -19.41 -9.24
CA THR A 268 9.28 -20.01 -7.91
C THR A 268 9.68 -18.91 -6.90
N GLY A 269 8.71 -18.20 -6.33
CA GLY A 269 8.99 -17.14 -5.36
C GLY A 269 7.80 -16.27 -4.99
N GLU A 270 7.08 -15.70 -5.96
CA GLU A 270 5.91 -14.83 -5.73
C GLU A 270 4.91 -15.00 -6.89
N ASP A 271 3.95 -15.92 -6.73
CA ASP A 271 2.90 -16.18 -7.73
C ASP A 271 1.75 -15.18 -7.58
N ASP A 272 2.03 -13.91 -7.81
CA ASP A 272 1.01 -12.85 -7.89
C ASP A 272 0.25 -12.90 -9.22
N GLY A 273 0.18 -14.10 -9.83
CA GLY A 273 -0.37 -14.36 -11.14
C GLY A 273 -1.67 -13.60 -11.41
N TYR A 274 -1.67 -12.86 -12.52
CA TYR A 274 -2.87 -12.32 -13.17
C TYR A 274 -3.74 -11.37 -12.32
N ILE A 275 -3.16 -10.47 -11.52
CA ILE A 275 -3.96 -9.41 -10.86
C ILE A 275 -4.40 -8.40 -11.91
N ASN A 276 -5.70 -8.34 -12.17
CA ASN A 276 -6.25 -7.37 -13.11
C ASN A 276 -6.06 -5.92 -12.64
N LEU A 277 -5.88 -5.01 -13.59
CA LEU A 277 -5.74 -3.57 -13.33
C LEU A 277 -6.93 -3.00 -12.52
N ALA A 278 -8.16 -3.49 -12.76
CA ALA A 278 -9.32 -3.07 -11.98
C ALA A 278 -9.23 -3.47 -10.50
N SER A 279 -8.66 -4.63 -10.21
CA SER A 279 -8.39 -5.09 -8.84
C SER A 279 -7.27 -4.27 -8.20
N GLN A 280 -6.14 -4.12 -8.91
CA GLN A 280 -4.97 -3.34 -8.45
C GLN A 280 -5.32 -1.89 -8.13
N MET A 281 -6.26 -1.29 -8.86
CA MET A 281 -6.65 0.10 -8.66
C MET A 281 -7.85 0.27 -7.73
N GLY A 282 -8.39 -0.82 -7.18
CA GLY A 282 -9.51 -0.81 -6.23
C GLY A 282 -10.80 -0.27 -6.84
N CYS A 283 -11.10 -0.64 -8.09
CA CYS A 283 -12.24 -0.10 -8.84
C CYS A 283 -13.59 -0.61 -8.32
N ALA A 284 -14.62 0.23 -8.42
CA ALA A 284 -15.99 -0.16 -8.07
C ALA A 284 -16.57 -1.20 -9.04
N GLY A 285 -17.45 -2.05 -8.51
CA GLY A 285 -18.03 -3.16 -9.26
C GLY A 285 -17.06 -4.33 -9.40
N SER A 286 -17.06 -4.99 -10.55
CA SER A 286 -16.29 -6.23 -10.74
C SER A 286 -14.77 -5.99 -10.66
N PRO A 287 -14.03 -6.76 -9.85
CA PRO A 287 -12.56 -6.80 -9.88
C PRO A 287 -11.99 -7.35 -11.20
N LYS A 288 -12.83 -8.00 -12.02
CA LYS A 288 -12.50 -8.56 -13.34
C LYS A 288 -12.79 -7.62 -14.50
N ARG A 289 -13.06 -6.35 -14.20
CA ARG A 289 -13.38 -5.39 -15.26
C ARG A 289 -12.19 -5.24 -16.19
N ASN A 290 -12.44 -5.41 -17.49
CA ASN A 290 -11.42 -5.21 -18.51
C ASN A 290 -11.18 -3.71 -18.68
N LEU A 291 -10.06 -3.23 -18.14
CA LEU A 291 -9.62 -1.85 -18.24
C LEU A 291 -8.44 -1.76 -19.21
N TRP A 292 -8.43 -0.69 -20.00
CA TRP A 292 -7.26 -0.27 -20.74
C TRP A 292 -6.30 0.49 -19.81
N ASP A 293 -5.10 0.78 -20.31
CA ASP A 293 -3.96 1.37 -19.59
C ASP A 293 -4.29 2.74 -18.96
N ASP A 294 -5.34 3.39 -19.44
CA ASP A 294 -5.85 4.68 -18.96
C ASP A 294 -6.93 4.53 -17.86
N LEU A 295 -7.11 3.32 -17.34
CA LEU A 295 -8.14 2.94 -16.36
C LEU A 295 -9.58 3.12 -16.86
N ASN A 296 -9.78 3.04 -18.17
CA ASN A 296 -11.09 3.15 -18.78
C ASN A 296 -11.54 1.82 -19.39
N GLU A 297 -12.85 1.59 -19.34
CA GLU A 297 -13.51 0.53 -20.10
C GLU A 297 -14.24 1.16 -21.28
N TYR A 298 -14.13 0.52 -22.44
CA TYR A 298 -14.75 0.97 -23.68
C TYR A 298 -15.62 -0.12 -24.28
N LYS A 299 -16.57 0.28 -25.14
CA LYS A 299 -17.20 -0.65 -26.05
C LYS A 299 -16.18 -1.16 -27.05
N THR A 300 -16.28 -2.43 -27.43
CA THR A 300 -15.39 -3.03 -28.41
C THR A 300 -16.16 -3.48 -29.66
N PHE A 301 -15.54 -3.31 -30.83
CA PHE A 301 -16.02 -3.85 -32.10
C PHE A 301 -14.86 -4.61 -32.73
N TRP A 302 -15.01 -5.94 -32.89
CA TRP A 302 -13.89 -6.84 -33.26
C TRP A 302 -12.65 -6.70 -32.36
N GLY A 303 -12.85 -6.48 -31.06
CA GLY A 303 -11.76 -6.30 -30.10
C GLY A 303 -11.11 -4.92 -30.08
N ILE A 304 -11.51 -4.01 -30.97
CA ILE A 304 -11.02 -2.63 -31.00
C ILE A 304 -11.93 -1.75 -30.14
N ALA A 305 -11.36 -1.09 -29.13
CA ALA A 305 -12.07 -0.09 -28.32
C ALA A 305 -12.49 1.12 -29.17
N TYR A 306 -13.70 1.62 -28.96
CA TYR A 306 -14.22 2.80 -29.63
C TYR A 306 -15.24 3.57 -28.80
N GLY A 307 -15.38 4.86 -29.12
CA GLY A 307 -16.32 5.77 -28.45
C GLY A 307 -15.81 6.26 -27.10
N ASP A 308 -16.71 6.89 -26.34
CA ASP A 308 -16.42 7.35 -24.97
C ASP A 308 -16.33 6.17 -23.99
N PRO A 309 -15.54 6.30 -22.91
CA PRO A 309 -15.52 5.30 -21.84
C PRO A 309 -16.92 5.02 -21.29
N ILE A 310 -17.25 3.74 -21.16
CA ILE A 310 -18.47 3.30 -20.46
C ILE A 310 -18.26 3.18 -18.95
N PHE A 311 -17.00 3.11 -18.52
CA PHE A 311 -16.59 3.19 -17.12
C PHE A 311 -15.20 3.81 -17.03
N ARG A 312 -14.95 4.54 -15.94
CA ARG A 312 -13.64 5.14 -15.62
C ARG A 312 -13.30 4.81 -14.18
N CYS A 313 -12.14 4.24 -13.88
CA CYS A 313 -11.72 3.99 -12.51
C CYS A 313 -10.98 5.20 -11.89
N ASN A 314 -11.62 6.36 -11.92
CA ASN A 314 -11.15 7.56 -11.22
C ASN A 314 -11.48 7.49 -9.71
N ASN A 315 -11.10 8.52 -8.95
CA ASN A 315 -11.33 8.56 -7.50
C ASN A 315 -12.81 8.49 -7.10
N SER A 316 -13.73 8.89 -7.98
CA SER A 316 -15.18 8.79 -7.73
C SER A 316 -15.73 7.37 -7.91
N ASN A 317 -14.99 6.49 -8.59
CA ASN A 317 -15.42 5.15 -8.96
C ASN A 317 -14.55 4.07 -8.30
N LYS A 318 -14.11 4.31 -7.07
CA LYS A 318 -13.41 3.33 -6.23
C LYS A 318 -14.40 2.45 -5.46
N GLY A 319 -14.06 1.17 -5.33
CA GLY A 319 -14.82 0.19 -4.57
C GLY A 319 -14.48 0.17 -3.08
N THR A 320 -13.34 0.76 -2.71
CA THR A 320 -12.87 0.90 -1.32
C THR A 320 -12.89 2.40 -0.95
N PRO A 321 -13.36 2.79 0.25
CA PRO A 321 -13.38 4.18 0.68
C PRO A 321 -11.97 4.76 0.82
N ARG A 322 -11.81 6.07 0.64
CA ARG A 322 -10.50 6.77 0.75
C ARG A 322 -9.38 6.14 -0.09
N THR A 323 -9.73 5.52 -1.20
CA THR A 323 -8.76 5.03 -2.20
C THR A 323 -8.62 6.05 -3.32
N TYR A 324 -7.40 6.27 -3.77
CA TYR A 324 -7.06 7.24 -4.80
C TYR A 324 -6.14 6.60 -5.82
N SER A 325 -6.25 7.02 -7.07
CA SER A 325 -5.27 6.66 -8.08
C SER A 325 -3.99 7.46 -7.88
N MET A 326 -2.82 6.86 -8.11
CA MET A 326 -1.54 7.58 -8.07
C MET A 326 -0.74 7.40 -9.35
N ALA A 327 -0.59 6.18 -9.86
CA ALA A 327 0.07 5.94 -11.14
C ALA A 327 -0.45 4.67 -11.81
N SER A 328 -0.48 4.69 -13.14
CA SER A 328 -0.54 3.48 -13.95
C SER A 328 0.70 3.46 -14.83
N VAL A 329 1.39 2.32 -14.81
CA VAL A 329 2.68 2.14 -15.46
C VAL A 329 2.51 1.09 -16.56
N TYR A 330 3.23 1.28 -17.66
CA TYR A 330 3.12 0.49 -18.88
C TYR A 330 3.90 -0.83 -18.85
N THR A 331 3.95 -1.55 -17.72
CA THR A 331 4.72 -2.78 -17.60
C THR A 331 4.07 -3.83 -16.69
N ASP A 332 4.69 -5.02 -16.68
CA ASP A 332 4.37 -6.11 -15.77
C ASP A 332 4.63 -5.70 -14.31
N HIS A 333 3.79 -6.17 -13.39
CA HIS A 333 3.77 -5.79 -11.98
C HIS A 333 5.06 -6.16 -11.21
N ASP A 334 5.65 -7.33 -11.48
CA ASP A 334 6.88 -7.77 -10.80
C ASP A 334 8.11 -6.97 -11.24
N ALA A 335 8.17 -6.57 -12.51
CA ALA A 335 9.19 -5.68 -13.05
C ALA A 335 9.18 -4.30 -12.37
N GLU A 336 8.01 -3.87 -11.88
CA GLU A 336 7.78 -2.54 -11.29
C GLU A 336 8.22 -2.44 -9.83
N ARG A 337 8.20 -3.57 -9.09
CA ARG A 337 8.85 -3.70 -7.77
C ARG A 337 10.34 -3.99 -7.91
N ASN A 338 10.71 -4.97 -8.74
CA ASN A 338 12.03 -5.61 -8.68
C ASN A 338 13.14 -4.94 -9.49
N GLY A 339 12.86 -3.98 -10.37
CA GLY A 339 13.96 -3.09 -10.72
C GLY A 339 13.98 -2.30 -11.99
N GLY A 340 12.90 -1.62 -12.32
CA GLY A 340 13.07 -0.36 -13.02
C GLY A 340 13.47 -0.51 -14.48
N ILE A 341 12.49 -0.29 -15.33
CA ILE A 341 12.76 0.66 -16.39
C ILE A 341 13.27 1.91 -15.68
N ALA A 342 14.50 2.35 -15.96
CA ALA A 342 15.06 3.56 -15.35
C ALA A 342 14.26 4.83 -15.70
N ALA A 343 13.20 4.72 -16.52
CA ALA A 343 12.18 5.69 -16.86
C ALA A 343 11.02 5.00 -17.66
N PRO A 344 10.07 4.28 -17.04
CA PRO A 344 8.92 3.77 -17.76
C PRO A 344 8.08 4.95 -18.21
N SER A 345 7.40 4.80 -19.33
CA SER A 345 6.33 5.73 -19.67
C SER A 345 5.25 5.61 -18.60
N TYR A 346 4.68 6.74 -18.23
CA TYR A 346 3.58 6.83 -17.30
C TYR A 346 2.39 7.48 -17.97
N GLN A 347 1.20 7.01 -17.65
CA GLN A 347 0.01 7.78 -17.92
C GLN A 347 -0.41 8.54 -16.68
N THR A 348 -0.69 9.83 -16.86
CA THR A 348 -1.45 10.58 -15.87
C THR A 348 -2.82 9.94 -15.74
N ILE A 349 -3.12 9.44 -14.55
CA ILE A 349 -4.47 8.97 -14.24
C ILE A 349 -5.34 10.19 -13.93
N GLU A 350 -6.57 10.19 -14.43
CA GLU A 350 -7.57 11.20 -14.09
C GLU A 350 -7.76 11.29 -12.56
N SER A 351 -7.60 12.50 -12.01
CA SER A 351 -7.63 12.76 -10.57
C SER A 351 -6.55 12.02 -9.76
N GLY A 352 -5.54 11.46 -10.43
CA GLY A 352 -4.44 10.77 -9.80
C GLY A 352 -3.42 11.73 -9.18
N LEU A 353 -2.80 11.32 -8.08
CA LEU A 353 -1.73 12.10 -7.45
C LEU A 353 -0.50 12.14 -8.37
N THR A 354 -0.10 13.33 -8.84
CA THR A 354 1.08 13.51 -9.70
C THR A 354 2.27 13.95 -8.86
N CYS A 355 3.07 12.99 -8.41
CA CYS A 355 4.23 13.25 -7.55
C CYS A 355 5.53 13.36 -8.33
N GLY A 356 5.66 14.41 -9.16
CA GLY A 356 6.89 14.67 -9.90
C GLY A 356 7.31 13.53 -10.85
N ASN A 357 8.62 13.43 -11.08
CA ASN A 357 9.22 12.58 -12.10
C ASN A 357 9.78 11.25 -11.56
N GLY A 358 9.23 10.75 -10.45
CA GLY A 358 9.57 9.43 -9.91
C GLY A 358 9.53 8.37 -11.01
N LYS A 359 10.66 7.69 -11.22
CA LYS A 359 10.92 6.85 -12.39
C LYS A 359 10.61 5.37 -12.19
N ASN A 360 10.24 4.92 -11.00
CA ASN A 360 9.66 3.59 -10.76
C ASN A 360 8.70 3.71 -9.57
N MET A 361 8.07 2.61 -9.13
CA MET A 361 7.10 2.68 -8.04
C MET A 361 7.75 3.22 -6.75
N ALA A 362 8.94 2.75 -6.38
CA ALA A 362 9.71 3.25 -5.23
C ALA A 362 9.97 4.76 -5.33
N GLY A 363 10.57 5.20 -6.44
CA GLY A 363 10.90 6.60 -6.69
C GLY A 363 9.66 7.50 -6.78
N ARG A 364 8.49 6.96 -7.13
CA ARG A 364 7.22 7.69 -7.09
C ARG A 364 6.70 7.88 -5.69
N VAL A 365 6.74 6.83 -4.87
CA VAL A 365 6.41 6.94 -3.44
C VAL A 365 7.32 8.00 -2.82
N ALA A 366 8.64 7.89 -3.01
CA ALA A 366 9.62 8.87 -2.57
C ALA A 366 9.29 10.30 -3.04
N SER A 367 8.96 10.48 -4.32
CA SER A 367 8.63 11.80 -4.86
C SER A 367 7.31 12.38 -4.32
N CYS A 368 6.44 11.57 -3.71
CA CYS A 368 5.22 12.04 -3.06
C CYS A 368 5.43 12.47 -1.61
N THR A 369 6.46 11.93 -0.96
CA THR A 369 6.65 12.00 0.48
C THR A 369 7.84 12.88 0.87
N GLN A 370 8.75 13.16 -0.05
CA GLN A 370 9.97 13.97 0.15
C GLN A 370 9.85 15.44 -0.28
#